data_AF-A0A3S3MM05-F1
#
_entry.id   AF-A0A3S3MM05-F1
#
_cell.length_a   1.000
_cell.length_b   1.000
_cell.length_c   1.000
_cell.angle_alpha   90.00
_cell.angle_beta   90.00
_cell.angle_gamma   90.00
#
_symmetry.space_group_name_H-M   'P 1'
#
loop_
_entity.id
_entity.type
_entity.pdbx_description
1 polymer ?
#
loop_
_entity_poly.entity_id
_entity_poly.type
_entity_poly.pdbx_seq_one_letter_code
_entity_poly.pdbx_strand_id
1 'polypeptide(L)'
;MSISLDDVATILAIPVTGRFVAYHGRMSYHDVHSLFVDTLGVDPNEANDELQQVLGQSVRLEWLRGRFSYITDEDEDDMIDCAVRAYLLYLLGCTLFLDKSGIRVPIIYLTLLTDLERVNTYAWGAAALAYLYRQLGLATRHEVKQIVGYLTLLEAWIYEHFECLAPTPNIHYAVNQPRFHRWLSRRETAAPLQAL
;
A
#
# COMPACT_ATOMS: atom_id res chain seq x y z
N MET A 1 -9.47 8.61 22.32
CA MET A 1 -8.12 8.40 21.77
C MET A 1 -8.27 8.06 20.29
N SER A 2 -7.39 8.60 19.44
CA SER A 2 -7.42 8.41 17.99
C SER A 2 -5.98 8.36 17.48
N ILE A 3 -5.75 7.71 16.35
CA ILE A 3 -4.43 7.56 15.73
C ILE A 3 -3.85 8.92 15.32
N SER A 4 -2.73 9.32 15.88
CA SER A 4 -2.04 10.56 15.55
C SER A 4 -0.97 10.37 14.46
N LEU A 5 -0.42 11.47 13.94
CA LEU A 5 0.75 11.37 13.05
C LEU A 5 2.00 10.88 13.79
N ASP A 6 2.11 11.12 15.10
CA ASP A 6 3.19 10.57 15.92
C ASP A 6 3.08 9.05 16.03
N ASP A 7 1.85 8.53 16.20
CA ASP A 7 1.59 7.09 16.17
C ASP A 7 2.02 6.49 14.82
N VAL A 8 1.67 7.12 13.71
CA VAL A 8 2.07 6.64 12.38
C VAL A 8 3.59 6.61 12.22
N ALA A 9 4.26 7.68 12.61
CA ALA A 9 5.72 7.79 12.50
C ALA A 9 6.42 6.75 13.39
N THR A 10 5.93 6.50 14.61
CA THR A 10 6.55 5.57 15.56
C THR A 10 6.20 4.11 15.28
N ILE A 11 4.98 3.81 14.83
CA ILE A 11 4.52 2.45 14.59
C ILE A 11 5.06 1.90 13.28
N LEU A 12 5.03 2.69 12.20
CA LEU A 12 5.32 2.24 10.84
C LEU A 12 6.64 2.75 10.29
N ALA A 13 7.23 3.79 10.89
CA ALA A 13 8.44 4.47 10.39
C ALA A 13 8.34 4.96 8.94
N ILE A 14 7.14 5.30 8.47
CA ILE A 14 6.92 5.94 7.15
C ILE A 14 6.82 7.47 7.29
N PRO A 15 7.24 8.25 6.27
CA PRO A 15 7.24 9.71 6.36
C PRO A 15 5.85 10.30 6.56
N VAL A 16 5.68 11.11 7.62
CA VAL A 16 4.43 11.85 7.91
C VAL A 16 4.51 13.32 7.52
N THR A 17 5.72 13.82 7.26
CA THR A 17 5.99 15.17 6.75
C THR A 17 6.60 15.07 5.37
N GLY A 18 6.26 16.00 4.47
CA GLY A 18 6.78 15.99 3.11
C GLY A 18 5.79 16.59 2.12
N ARG A 19 5.99 16.27 0.84
CA ARG A 19 5.08 16.67 -0.24
C ARG A 19 3.70 16.05 -0.05
N PHE A 20 2.68 16.82 -0.40
CA PHE A 20 1.30 16.37 -0.36
C PHE A 20 1.05 15.29 -1.42
N VAL A 21 0.40 14.20 -1.00
CA VAL A 21 -0.07 13.14 -1.89
C VAL A 21 -1.42 13.57 -2.45
N ALA A 22 -1.42 14.19 -3.62
CA ALA A 22 -2.63 14.67 -4.27
C ALA A 22 -3.31 13.56 -5.07
N TYR A 23 -4.59 13.30 -4.78
CA TYR A 23 -5.44 12.45 -5.60
C TYR A 23 -6.31 13.33 -6.51
N HIS A 24 -5.94 13.45 -7.78
CA HIS A 24 -6.66 14.27 -8.76
C HIS A 24 -7.75 13.45 -9.48
N GLY A 25 -8.85 13.14 -8.81
CA GLY A 25 -10.08 12.64 -9.45
C GLY A 25 -9.87 11.55 -10.52
N ARG A 26 -10.56 11.68 -11.66
CA ARG A 26 -10.43 10.81 -12.84
C ARG A 26 -9.59 11.50 -13.92
N MET A 27 -8.80 10.70 -14.63
CA MET A 27 -8.03 11.12 -15.80
C MET A 27 -8.77 10.71 -17.09
N SER A 28 -8.47 11.37 -18.20
CA SER A 28 -8.97 10.90 -19.50
C SER A 28 -8.39 9.51 -19.81
N TYR A 29 -9.09 8.70 -20.61
CA TYR A 29 -8.59 7.37 -20.97
C TYR A 29 -7.21 7.45 -21.65
N HIS A 30 -7.02 8.44 -22.51
CA HIS A 30 -5.75 8.70 -23.18
C HIS A 30 -4.62 8.98 -22.18
N ASP A 31 -4.85 9.84 -21.19
CA ASP A 31 -3.83 10.18 -20.19
C ASP A 31 -3.51 8.99 -19.27
N VAL A 32 -4.51 8.17 -18.92
CA VAL A 32 -4.29 6.93 -18.17
C VAL A 32 -3.45 5.95 -18.97
N HIS A 33 -3.79 5.77 -20.25
CA HIS A 33 -3.08 4.85 -21.14
C HIS A 33 -1.63 5.29 -21.36
N SER A 34 -1.40 6.58 -21.68
CA SER A 34 -0.05 7.15 -21.80
C SER A 34 0.74 6.98 -20.51
N LEU A 35 0.18 7.40 -19.37
CA LEU A 35 0.87 7.27 -18.09
C LEU A 35 1.25 5.81 -17.80
N PHE A 36 0.34 4.86 -18.05
CA PHE A 36 0.58 3.45 -17.81
C PHE A 36 1.72 2.92 -18.69
N VAL A 37 1.69 3.19 -20.00
CA VAL A 37 2.75 2.79 -20.94
C VAL A 37 4.08 3.45 -20.56
N ASP A 38 4.08 4.76 -20.32
CA ASP A 38 5.30 5.54 -20.10
C ASP A 38 5.99 5.20 -18.78
N THR A 39 5.23 4.91 -17.70
CA THR A 39 5.84 4.58 -16.40
C THR A 39 6.16 3.10 -16.22
N LEU A 40 5.41 2.20 -16.84
CA LEU A 40 5.61 0.76 -16.67
C LEU A 40 6.29 0.07 -17.86
N GLY A 41 6.57 0.79 -18.94
CA GLY A 41 7.34 0.27 -20.09
C GLY A 41 6.65 -0.91 -20.78
N VAL A 42 5.32 -0.93 -20.79
CA VAL A 42 4.49 -2.04 -21.30
C VAL A 42 4.02 -1.76 -22.73
N ASP A 43 3.74 -2.83 -23.50
CA ASP A 43 3.25 -2.67 -24.86
C ASP A 43 1.90 -1.90 -24.86
N PRO A 44 1.70 -0.93 -25.78
CA PRO A 44 0.45 -0.17 -25.85
C PRO A 44 -0.82 -1.03 -25.96
N ASN A 45 -0.77 -2.17 -26.65
CA ASN A 45 -1.92 -3.06 -26.79
C ASN A 45 -2.14 -3.84 -25.48
N GLU A 46 -1.06 -4.34 -24.86
CA GLU A 46 -1.12 -4.99 -23.56
C GLU A 46 -1.73 -4.07 -22.49
N ALA A 47 -1.30 -2.80 -22.45
CA ALA A 47 -1.86 -1.79 -21.57
C ALA A 47 -3.34 -1.52 -21.85
N ASN A 48 -3.73 -1.41 -23.12
CA ASN A 48 -5.12 -1.22 -23.52
C ASN A 48 -6.00 -2.40 -23.06
N ASP A 49 -5.54 -3.63 -23.27
CA ASP A 49 -6.26 -4.84 -22.89
C ASP A 49 -6.49 -4.90 -21.38
N GLU A 50 -5.45 -4.65 -20.58
CA GLU A 50 -5.58 -4.61 -19.12
C GLU A 50 -6.52 -3.50 -18.65
N LEU A 51 -6.41 -2.29 -19.23
CA LEU A 51 -7.28 -1.16 -18.90
C LEU A 51 -8.76 -1.44 -19.19
N GLN A 52 -9.06 -2.13 -20.30
CA GLN A 52 -10.44 -2.46 -20.65
C GLN A 52 -11.09 -3.43 -19.65
N GLN A 53 -10.30 -4.32 -19.02
CA GLN A 53 -10.81 -5.24 -18.00
C GLN A 53 -11.29 -4.52 -16.72
N VAL A 54 -10.77 -3.33 -16.44
CA VAL A 54 -11.00 -2.62 -15.16
C VAL A 54 -11.45 -1.17 -15.31
N LEU A 55 -12.30 -0.90 -16.32
CA LEU A 55 -12.95 0.39 -16.56
C LEU A 55 -11.97 1.55 -16.85
N GLY A 56 -10.75 1.24 -17.28
CA GLY A 56 -9.80 2.21 -17.83
C GLY A 56 -9.22 3.23 -16.85
N GLN A 57 -9.25 2.96 -15.53
CA GLN A 57 -8.74 3.89 -14.51
C GLN A 57 -7.88 3.19 -13.44
N SER A 58 -7.72 1.87 -13.55
CA SER A 58 -7.02 1.05 -12.57
C SER A 58 -6.29 -0.07 -13.29
N VAL A 59 -5.49 -0.80 -12.55
CA VAL A 59 -4.80 -2.02 -13.00
C VAL A 59 -5.00 -3.11 -11.94
N ARG A 60 -5.09 -4.38 -12.35
CA ARG A 60 -5.22 -5.50 -11.42
C ARG A 60 -3.88 -5.75 -10.70
N LEU A 61 -3.96 -5.98 -9.40
CA LEU A 61 -2.79 -6.32 -8.56
C LEU A 61 -2.15 -7.64 -9.00
N GLU A 62 -2.96 -8.61 -9.43
CA GLU A 62 -2.48 -9.88 -9.99
C GLU A 62 -1.70 -9.68 -11.29
N TRP A 63 -2.19 -8.79 -12.16
CA TRP A 63 -1.52 -8.48 -13.43
C TRP A 63 -0.15 -7.84 -13.17
N LEU A 64 -0.07 -6.83 -12.28
CA LEU A 64 1.21 -6.20 -11.91
C LEU A 64 2.21 -7.24 -11.39
N ARG A 65 1.75 -8.11 -10.48
CA ARG A 65 2.60 -9.15 -9.91
C ARG A 65 3.08 -10.13 -10.99
N GLY A 66 2.20 -10.61 -11.85
CA GLY A 66 2.55 -11.55 -12.91
C GLY A 66 3.54 -10.93 -13.90
N ARG A 67 3.25 -9.71 -14.37
CA ARG A 67 3.99 -9.03 -15.44
C ARG A 67 5.44 -8.70 -15.08
N PHE A 68 5.72 -8.44 -13.81
CA PHE A 68 7.05 -8.07 -13.33
C PHE A 68 7.71 -9.14 -12.44
N SER A 69 7.11 -10.33 -12.32
CA SER A 69 7.62 -11.40 -11.45
C SER A 69 8.96 -12.01 -11.86
N TYR A 70 9.36 -11.82 -13.11
CA TYR A 70 10.57 -12.40 -13.68
C TYR A 70 11.74 -11.41 -13.77
N ILE A 71 11.52 -10.15 -13.40
CA ILE A 71 12.57 -9.12 -13.41
C ILE A 71 13.51 -9.36 -12.23
N THR A 72 14.81 -9.23 -12.49
CA THR A 72 15.92 -9.48 -11.58
C THR A 72 16.88 -8.29 -11.56
N ASP A 73 17.80 -8.28 -10.60
CA ASP A 73 18.83 -7.23 -10.49
C ASP A 73 19.89 -7.29 -11.61
N GLU A 74 19.80 -8.27 -12.52
CA GLU A 74 20.67 -8.43 -13.69
C GLU A 74 20.07 -7.81 -14.97
N ASP A 75 18.80 -7.39 -14.93
CA ASP A 75 18.10 -6.76 -16.05
C ASP A 75 18.56 -5.30 -16.26
N GLU A 76 18.14 -4.70 -17.38
CA GLU A 76 18.46 -3.30 -17.68
C GLU A 76 17.82 -2.35 -16.65
N ASP A 77 18.54 -1.28 -16.29
CA ASP A 77 18.11 -0.30 -15.29
C ASP A 77 16.68 0.21 -15.55
N ASP A 78 16.32 0.48 -16.80
CA ASP A 78 14.98 0.94 -17.20
C ASP A 78 13.89 -0.11 -16.89
N MET A 79 14.19 -1.40 -17.06
CA MET A 79 13.28 -2.50 -16.73
C MET A 79 13.12 -2.67 -15.22
N ILE A 80 14.22 -2.54 -14.47
CA ILE A 80 14.22 -2.57 -13.00
C ILE A 80 13.37 -1.40 -12.48
N ASP A 81 13.55 -0.20 -13.03
CA ASP A 81 12.79 0.99 -12.69
C ASP A 81 11.27 0.79 -12.90
N CYS A 82 10.88 0.18 -14.02
CA CYS A 82 9.49 -0.20 -14.28
C CYS A 82 8.96 -1.20 -13.24
N ALA A 83 9.75 -2.21 -12.88
CA ALA A 83 9.40 -3.19 -11.86
C ALA A 83 9.26 -2.56 -10.47
N VAL A 84 10.13 -1.61 -10.11
CA VAL A 84 10.04 -0.85 -8.86
C VAL A 84 8.76 -0.02 -8.83
N ARG A 85 8.42 0.70 -9.90
CA ARG A 85 7.15 1.45 -9.99
C ARG A 85 5.94 0.52 -9.87
N ALA A 86 5.97 -0.64 -10.52
CA ALA A 86 4.91 -1.64 -10.41
C ALA A 86 4.76 -2.19 -8.98
N TYR A 87 5.88 -2.49 -8.31
CA TYR A 87 5.90 -2.97 -6.94
C TYR A 87 5.39 -1.92 -5.94
N LEU A 88 5.83 -0.67 -6.08
CA LEU A 88 5.34 0.44 -5.25
C LEU A 88 3.84 0.66 -5.47
N LEU A 89 3.37 0.64 -6.72
CA LEU A 89 1.95 0.74 -7.04
C LEU A 89 1.15 -0.41 -6.43
N TYR A 90 1.67 -1.64 -6.51
CA TYR A 90 1.09 -2.81 -5.87
C TYR A 90 0.96 -2.61 -4.35
N LEU A 91 2.02 -2.16 -3.68
CA LEU A 91 2.02 -1.86 -2.24
C LEU A 91 0.96 -0.81 -1.89
N LEU A 92 0.90 0.30 -2.64
CA LEU A 92 -0.11 1.34 -2.42
C LEU A 92 -1.54 0.78 -2.48
N GLY A 93 -1.81 -0.11 -3.43
CA GLY A 93 -3.13 -0.72 -3.63
C GLY A 93 -3.51 -1.79 -2.61
N CYS A 94 -2.56 -2.57 -2.11
CA CYS A 94 -2.85 -3.67 -1.17
C CYS A 94 -2.67 -3.28 0.31
N THR A 95 -2.02 -2.15 0.60
CA THR A 95 -1.74 -1.70 1.98
C THR A 95 -2.29 -0.29 2.28
N LEU A 96 -1.60 0.77 1.86
CA LEU A 96 -1.89 2.15 2.27
C LEU A 96 -3.30 2.62 1.85
N PHE A 97 -3.68 2.31 0.61
CA PHE A 97 -4.91 2.78 -0.01
C PHE A 97 -5.83 1.63 -0.42
N LEU A 98 -5.79 0.52 0.32
CA LEU A 98 -6.67 -0.62 0.11
C LEU A 98 -8.13 -0.15 -0.01
N ASP A 99 -8.76 -0.50 -1.12
CA ASP A 99 -10.16 -0.17 -1.39
C ASP A 99 -11.05 -1.42 -1.22
N LYS A 100 -12.35 -1.27 -1.47
CA LYS A 100 -13.32 -2.37 -1.34
C LYS A 100 -13.16 -3.46 -2.39
N SER A 101 -12.51 -3.16 -3.53
CA SER A 101 -12.27 -4.19 -4.54
C SER A 101 -11.19 -5.15 -4.07
N GLY A 102 -10.16 -4.66 -3.38
CA GLY A 102 -9.02 -5.46 -2.88
C GLY A 102 -8.17 -6.11 -3.96
N ILE A 103 -8.49 -5.92 -5.24
CA ILE A 103 -7.87 -6.63 -6.38
C ILE A 103 -7.29 -5.69 -7.44
N ARG A 104 -7.55 -4.39 -7.34
CA ARG A 104 -7.08 -3.38 -8.29
C ARG A 104 -6.59 -2.13 -7.59
N VAL A 105 -5.76 -1.37 -8.28
CA VAL A 105 -5.20 -0.11 -7.81
C VAL A 105 -5.35 0.98 -8.87
N PRO A 106 -5.77 2.20 -8.50
CA PRO A 106 -5.86 3.33 -9.42
C PRO A 106 -4.52 3.68 -10.07
N ILE A 107 -4.52 3.83 -11.39
CA ILE A 107 -3.31 4.18 -12.17
C ILE A 107 -2.81 5.59 -11.86
N ILE A 108 -3.69 6.49 -11.42
CA ILE A 108 -3.31 7.85 -11.03
C ILE A 108 -2.17 7.89 -9.99
N TYR A 109 -2.00 6.86 -9.16
CA TYR A 109 -0.87 6.80 -8.23
C TYR A 109 0.48 6.71 -8.94
N LEU A 110 0.55 6.23 -10.19
CA LEU A 110 1.79 6.26 -10.99
C LEU A 110 2.31 7.67 -11.21
N THR A 111 1.46 8.71 -11.19
CA THR A 111 1.92 10.11 -11.26
C THR A 111 2.84 10.49 -10.10
N LEU A 112 2.73 9.80 -8.96
CA LEU A 112 3.58 10.00 -7.79
C LEU A 112 4.83 9.13 -7.82
N LEU A 113 4.84 8.10 -8.68
CA LEU A 113 5.89 7.09 -8.80
C LEU A 113 6.74 7.25 -10.07
N THR A 114 6.38 8.17 -10.97
CA THR A 114 7.15 8.45 -12.20
C THR A 114 8.61 8.74 -11.87
N ASP A 115 8.84 9.62 -10.90
CA ASP A 115 10.16 9.99 -10.39
C ASP A 115 10.43 9.23 -9.08
N LEU A 116 11.20 8.15 -9.18
CA LEU A 116 11.53 7.29 -8.04
C LEU A 116 12.35 8.00 -6.97
N GLU A 117 13.21 8.96 -7.36
CA GLU A 117 14.01 9.74 -6.41
C GLU A 117 13.13 10.60 -5.51
N ARG A 118 11.96 11.01 -6.01
CA ARG A 118 10.99 11.81 -5.25
C ARG A 118 10.07 11.02 -4.35
N VAL A 119 9.97 9.69 -4.53
CA VAL A 119 9.00 8.86 -3.80
C VAL A 119 9.19 9.00 -2.28
N ASN A 120 10.42 9.05 -1.79
CA ASN A 120 10.70 9.18 -0.35
C ASN A 120 10.34 10.56 0.24
N THR A 121 10.06 11.58 -0.59
CA THR A 121 9.77 12.94 -0.16
C THR A 121 8.29 13.18 0.13
N TYR A 122 7.41 12.25 -0.23
CA TYR A 122 5.98 12.36 0.02
C TYR A 122 5.62 11.97 1.46
N ALA A 123 4.62 12.64 2.01
CA ALA A 123 4.06 12.34 3.32
C ALA A 123 3.13 11.12 3.29
N TRP A 124 3.66 9.95 2.90
CA TRP A 124 2.90 8.71 2.75
C TRP A 124 2.10 8.32 3.99
N GLY A 125 2.69 8.47 5.18
CA GLY A 125 2.03 8.17 6.44
C GLY A 125 0.83 9.08 6.71
N ALA A 126 0.97 10.38 6.44
CA ALA A 126 -0.14 11.32 6.57
C ALA A 126 -1.26 11.02 5.56
N ALA A 127 -0.90 10.68 4.32
CA ALA A 127 -1.85 10.31 3.28
C ALA A 127 -2.62 9.03 3.63
N ALA A 128 -1.91 8.00 4.11
CA ALA A 128 -2.50 6.73 4.51
C ALA A 128 -3.42 6.89 5.74
N LEU A 129 -3.03 7.71 6.73
CA LEU A 129 -3.87 8.03 7.88
C LEU A 129 -5.14 8.79 7.47
N ALA A 130 -5.02 9.80 6.61
CA ALA A 130 -6.16 10.55 6.09
C ALA A 130 -7.14 9.63 5.32
N TYR A 131 -6.60 8.72 4.50
CA TYR A 131 -7.40 7.72 3.80
C TYR A 131 -8.09 6.76 4.77
N LEU A 132 -7.38 6.24 5.78
CA LEU A 132 -7.93 5.37 6.81
C LEU A 132 -9.08 6.05 7.55
N TYR A 133 -8.92 7.29 8.00
CA TYR A 133 -10.00 8.03 8.67
C TYR A 133 -11.22 8.22 7.78
N ARG A 134 -11.02 8.53 6.51
CA ARG A 134 -12.12 8.61 5.54
C ARG A 134 -12.87 7.28 5.44
N GLN A 135 -12.15 6.16 5.36
CA GLN A 135 -12.77 4.83 5.26
C GLN A 135 -13.48 4.41 6.55
N LEU A 136 -12.92 4.71 7.73
CA LEU A 136 -13.59 4.48 9.01
C LEU A 136 -14.88 5.29 9.12
N GLY A 137 -14.86 6.56 8.69
CA GLY A 137 -16.06 7.40 8.64
C GLY A 137 -17.12 6.90 7.65
N LEU A 138 -16.72 6.22 6.57
CA LEU A 138 -17.66 5.54 5.67
C LEU A 138 -18.19 4.24 6.26
N ALA A 139 -17.37 3.50 7.00
CA ALA A 139 -17.75 2.23 7.62
C ALA A 139 -18.81 2.37 8.73
N THR A 140 -19.01 3.56 9.30
CA THR A 140 -20.09 3.79 10.27
C THR A 140 -21.49 3.83 9.64
N ARG A 141 -21.57 3.89 8.30
CA ARG A 141 -22.85 3.90 7.58
C ARG A 141 -23.42 2.48 7.51
N HIS A 142 -24.71 2.35 7.79
CA HIS A 142 -25.42 1.07 7.87
C HIS A 142 -25.32 0.17 6.62
N GLU A 143 -25.05 0.75 5.44
CA GLU A 143 -24.91 0.03 4.17
C GLU A 143 -23.52 -0.57 3.96
N VAL A 144 -22.51 -0.11 4.71
CA VAL A 144 -21.11 -0.52 4.52
C VAL A 144 -20.80 -1.74 5.37
N LYS A 145 -20.45 -2.84 4.71
CA LYS A 145 -20.18 -4.15 5.35
C LYS A 145 -18.70 -4.46 5.53
N GLN A 146 -17.81 -3.58 5.09
CA GLN A 146 -16.36 -3.80 5.08
C GLN A 146 -15.61 -2.52 5.46
N ILE A 147 -14.57 -2.68 6.25
CA ILE A 147 -13.60 -1.63 6.58
C ILE A 147 -12.38 -1.82 5.67
N VAL A 148 -11.88 -0.74 5.10
CA VAL A 148 -10.71 -0.73 4.21
C VAL A 148 -9.78 0.43 4.57
N GLY A 149 -8.69 0.61 3.82
CA GLY A 149 -7.58 1.50 4.16
C GLY A 149 -6.44 0.75 4.85
N TYR A 150 -5.55 1.49 5.52
CA TYR A 150 -4.35 0.91 6.10
C TYR A 150 -4.65 0.14 7.40
N LEU A 151 -5.24 -1.05 7.29
CA LEU A 151 -5.72 -1.82 8.44
C LEU A 151 -4.60 -2.27 9.37
N THR A 152 -3.39 -2.51 8.84
CA THR A 152 -2.21 -2.83 9.67
C THR A 152 -1.87 -1.70 10.63
N LEU A 153 -2.02 -0.43 10.23
CA LEU A 153 -1.85 0.72 11.12
C LEU A 153 -2.88 0.70 12.25
N LEU A 154 -4.15 0.45 11.90
CA LEU A 154 -5.24 0.39 12.88
C LEU A 154 -5.02 -0.75 13.88
N GLU A 155 -4.65 -1.92 13.40
CA GLU A 155 -4.34 -3.10 14.22
C GLU A 155 -3.16 -2.84 15.17
N ALA A 156 -2.04 -2.32 14.63
CA ALA A 156 -0.86 -2.01 15.41
C ALA A 156 -1.13 -0.95 16.49
N TRP A 157 -1.91 0.08 16.15
CA TRP A 157 -2.32 1.11 17.10
C TRP A 157 -3.19 0.54 18.22
N ILE A 158 -4.09 -0.41 17.90
CA ILE A 158 -4.89 -1.11 18.91
C ILE A 158 -3.98 -1.89 19.87
N TYR A 159 -2.97 -2.60 19.38
CA TYR A 159 -2.04 -3.35 20.22
C TYR A 159 -1.24 -2.46 21.18
N GLU A 160 -0.87 -1.25 20.75
CA GLU A 160 -0.16 -0.29 21.61
C GLU A 160 -1.05 0.31 22.72
N HIS A 161 -2.37 0.39 22.51
CA HIS A 161 -3.28 1.10 23.42
C HIS A 161 -4.20 0.20 24.24
N PHE A 162 -4.39 -1.06 23.81
CA PHE A 162 -5.27 -2.03 24.45
C PHE A 162 -4.50 -3.33 24.73
N GLU A 163 -3.88 -3.41 25.90
CA GLU A 163 -3.06 -4.56 26.32
C GLU A 163 -3.80 -5.91 26.22
N CYS A 164 -5.12 -5.92 26.44
CA CYS A 164 -5.93 -7.14 26.34
C CYS A 164 -6.08 -7.69 24.92
N LEU A 165 -5.82 -6.86 23.90
CA LEU A 165 -5.89 -7.23 22.49
C LEU A 165 -4.49 -7.46 21.89
N ALA A 166 -3.44 -7.04 22.59
CA ALA A 166 -2.08 -7.14 22.10
C ALA A 166 -1.61 -8.61 22.01
N PRO A 167 -0.93 -9.01 20.92
CA PRO A 167 -0.37 -10.34 20.79
C PRO A 167 0.90 -10.48 21.65
N THR A 168 1.54 -11.64 21.57
CA THR A 168 2.78 -11.89 22.31
C THR A 168 3.87 -10.88 21.93
N PRO A 169 4.55 -10.26 22.90
CA PRO A 169 5.64 -9.35 22.62
C PRO A 169 6.84 -10.09 22.01
N ASN A 170 7.49 -9.44 21.05
CA ASN A 170 8.71 -9.90 20.43
C ASN A 170 9.90 -9.61 21.34
N ILE A 171 10.51 -10.68 21.89
CA ILE A 171 11.66 -10.60 22.79
C ILE A 171 12.94 -10.04 22.13
N HIS A 172 13.00 -10.04 20.79
CA HIS A 172 14.11 -9.48 20.02
C HIS A 172 13.90 -8.05 19.56
N TYR A 173 12.80 -7.41 19.98
CA TYR A 173 12.50 -6.03 19.62
C TYR A 173 13.59 -5.07 20.11
N ALA A 174 14.06 -4.21 19.21
CA ALA A 174 14.98 -3.13 19.53
C ALA A 174 14.27 -1.76 19.41
N VAL A 175 14.62 -0.83 20.30
CA VAL A 175 13.95 0.49 20.42
C VAL A 175 14.07 1.34 19.14
N ASN A 176 15.04 1.06 18.28
CA ASN A 176 15.25 1.73 17.00
C ASN A 176 14.39 1.17 15.85
N GLN A 177 13.60 0.12 16.09
CA GLN A 177 12.71 -0.47 15.10
C GLN A 177 11.31 0.16 15.16
N PRO A 178 10.54 0.11 14.04
CA PRO A 178 9.13 0.47 14.06
C PRO A 178 8.38 -0.34 15.11
N ARG A 179 7.48 0.30 15.90
CA ARG A 179 6.81 -0.38 17.02
C ARG A 179 5.92 -1.54 16.59
N PHE A 180 5.49 -1.60 15.32
CA PHE A 180 4.79 -2.79 14.83
C PHE A 180 5.60 -4.09 15.04
N HIS A 181 6.94 -4.04 14.99
CA HIS A 181 7.81 -5.20 15.25
C HIS A 181 7.84 -5.66 16.72
N ARG A 182 7.30 -4.85 17.63
CA ARG A 182 7.17 -5.21 19.05
C ARG A 182 6.24 -6.40 19.25
N TRP A 183 5.38 -6.69 18.29
CA TRP A 183 4.31 -7.64 18.38
C TRP A 183 4.57 -8.80 17.41
N LEU A 184 4.60 -10.05 17.89
CA LEU A 184 4.73 -11.21 17.02
C LEU A 184 3.46 -11.42 16.21
N SER A 185 3.61 -11.87 14.97
CA SER A 185 2.46 -12.25 14.17
C SER A 185 1.76 -13.46 14.80
N ARG A 186 0.42 -13.49 14.75
CA ARG A 186 -0.35 -14.65 15.23
C ARG A 186 0.07 -15.96 14.55
N ARG A 187 0.62 -15.89 13.32
CA ARG A 187 1.16 -17.05 12.60
C ARG A 187 2.47 -17.56 13.19
N GLU A 188 3.29 -16.67 13.74
CA GLU A 188 4.58 -17.01 14.37
C GLU A 188 4.38 -17.56 15.79
N THR A 189 3.32 -17.15 16.48
CA THR A 189 2.94 -17.74 17.77
C THR A 189 2.38 -19.16 17.66
N ALA A 190 2.04 -19.60 16.44
CA ALA A 190 1.54 -20.94 16.15
C ALA A 190 2.69 -21.86 15.68
N ALA A 191 3.71 -22.07 16.52
CA ALA A 191 4.59 -23.22 16.34
C ALA A 191 3.78 -24.51 16.60
N PRO A 192 3.99 -25.59 15.84
CA PRO A 192 3.19 -26.81 15.98
C PRO A 192 3.48 -27.42 17.36
N LEU A 193 2.42 -27.83 18.06
CA LEU A 193 2.52 -28.75 19.18
C LEU A 193 3.29 -29.99 18.70
N GLN A 194 4.59 -30.04 18.99
CA GLN A 194 5.39 -31.23 18.72
C GLN A 194 4.84 -32.35 19.59
N ALA A 195 4.53 -33.46 18.92
CA ALA A 195 4.07 -34.69 19.50
C ALA A 195 5.00 -35.14 20.64
N LEU A 196 4.39 -35.41 21.79
CA LEU A 196 4.93 -36.35 22.79
C LEU A 196 4.72 -37.77 22.29
#